data_AF-A0A7S1ZP39-F1
#
_entry.id   AF-A0A7S1ZP39-F1
#
_cell.length_a   1.000
_cell.length_b   1.000
_cell.length_c   1.000
_cell.angle_alpha   90.00
_cell.angle_beta   90.00
_cell.angle_gamma   90.00
#
_symmetry.space_group_name_H-M   'P 1'
#
loop_
_entity.id
_entity.type
_entity.pdbx_description
1 polymer ?
#
loop_
_entity_poly.entity_id
_entity_poly.type
_entity_poly.pdbx_seq_one_letter_code
_entity_poly.pdbx_strand_id
1 'polypeptide(L)'
;SITKIGNRSVIKLGDKEIDYNESFRFYITTNMGNPHYTPEVSTKTTVINFAVKEQGLEAQLLGIVVNQEQPSLEKQKSDLTVKVATGKRKLIDLENNILRLLAESKGSLLDDIELVDTLQVSKVTAEDVTQQLKVSEETERKIDAAREGYRSAAVRSSIAYFVLHDLSKVDPMYQYSLDSYVDLFVKNIEDSRSITKKDSAELSLVERVQVINDYHTLSVYKSTCIGLFERHKLLFSLQLCFNIMKQKGEIPQREFSFFSQGGSSIGIDKQEPNAHASWLGDKAWSNVNELELICDGLKAGFEEYAEDWRNWYTSEKPEETALPEDWDKKVSDLQKMCMIRALRPDRVVFAASAFVSKNLGAAFADPPSFDLAKIYHKSTSKTPLIFVLSPGVDPTEQVQMLADSMSRHVFQVALGQGQAPVAVKAIKDAQKDGYWVLLANCHLMLSWMPDLESLVEASCEKGEMHKNYRLWLSSSPDPKFPLSLLQRGIKMTTEPPRGLRPNMKKMYN
;
A
#
# COMPACT_ATOMS: atom_id res chain seq x y z
N SER A 1 -26.88 31.28 -9.65
CA SER A 1 -27.18 31.58 -8.24
C SER A 1 -28.55 31.02 -7.90
N ILE A 2 -28.85 30.82 -6.62
CA ILE A 2 -30.19 30.45 -6.16
C ILE A 2 -31.01 31.73 -6.05
N THR A 3 -32.20 31.71 -6.64
CA THR A 3 -33.10 32.87 -6.70
C THR A 3 -34.44 32.47 -6.09
N LYS A 4 -35.07 33.37 -5.34
CA LYS A 4 -36.36 33.07 -4.69
C LYS A 4 -37.48 33.65 -5.56
N ILE A 5 -38.38 32.80 -6.07
CA ILE A 5 -39.56 33.20 -6.84
C ILE A 5 -40.80 32.77 -6.04
N GLY A 6 -41.45 33.73 -5.40
CA GLY A 6 -42.53 33.45 -4.46
C GLY A 6 -42.05 32.64 -3.25
N ASN A 7 -42.73 31.53 -2.95
CA ASN A 7 -42.35 30.60 -1.87
C ASN A 7 -41.35 29.51 -2.29
N ARG A 8 -40.89 29.52 -3.54
CA ARG A 8 -39.96 28.50 -4.06
C ARG A 8 -38.57 29.10 -4.26
N SER A 9 -37.56 28.38 -3.82
CA SER A 9 -36.17 28.64 -4.18
C SER A 9 -35.90 27.92 -5.51
N VAL A 10 -35.37 28.60 -6.52
CA VAL A 10 -35.07 28.03 -7.83
C VAL A 10 -33.62 28.29 -8.22
N ILE A 11 -33.02 27.32 -8.91
CA ILE A 11 -31.70 27.43 -9.51
C ILE A 11 -31.83 27.38 -11.03
N LYS A 12 -31.14 28.30 -11.71
CA LYS A 12 -31.10 28.33 -13.17
C LYS A 12 -29.91 27.51 -13.68
N LEU A 13 -30.19 26.51 -14.51
CA LEU A 13 -29.23 25.60 -15.13
C LEU A 13 -29.37 25.72 -16.65
N GLY A 14 -28.48 26.49 -17.28
CA GLY A 14 -28.63 26.90 -18.68
C GLY A 14 -29.92 27.70 -18.88
N ASP A 15 -30.80 27.21 -19.75
CA ASP A 15 -32.10 27.83 -20.06
C ASP A 15 -33.26 27.30 -19.19
N LYS A 16 -32.99 26.34 -18.30
CA LYS A 16 -34.03 25.73 -17.44
C LYS A 16 -33.98 26.29 -16.02
N GLU A 17 -35.14 26.63 -15.49
CA GLU A 17 -35.34 26.91 -14.06
C GLU A 17 -35.81 25.64 -13.36
N ILE A 18 -35.10 25.26 -12.29
CA ILE A 18 -35.34 24.02 -11.54
C ILE A 18 -35.56 24.40 -10.07
N ASP A 19 -36.56 23.82 -9.43
CA ASP A 19 -36.80 24.00 -8.00
C ASP A 19 -35.59 23.48 -7.19
N TYR A 20 -35.07 24.34 -6.32
CA TYR A 20 -33.93 24.05 -5.46
C TYR A 20 -34.41 23.55 -4.09
N ASN A 21 -33.95 22.36 -3.71
CA ASN A 21 -34.16 21.78 -2.40
C ASN A 21 -33.01 22.17 -1.45
N GLU A 22 -33.31 22.78 -0.30
CA GLU A 22 -32.30 23.19 0.68
C GLU A 22 -31.53 22.02 1.31
N SER A 23 -32.07 20.80 1.27
CA SER A 23 -31.39 19.57 1.68
C SER A 23 -30.44 19.01 0.63
N PHE A 24 -30.45 19.52 -0.62
CA PHE A 24 -29.54 19.07 -1.65
C PHE A 24 -28.08 19.39 -1.27
N ARG A 25 -27.19 18.44 -1.55
CA ARG A 25 -25.74 18.59 -1.36
C ARG A 25 -25.05 18.10 -2.63
N PHE A 26 -24.07 18.87 -3.09
CA PHE A 26 -23.29 18.54 -4.28
C PHE A 26 -21.86 18.21 -3.86
N TYR A 27 -21.42 16.98 -4.17
CA TYR A 27 -20.08 16.51 -3.90
C TYR A 27 -19.38 16.22 -5.23
N ILE A 28 -18.14 16.66 -5.35
CA ILE A 28 -17.28 16.38 -6.50
C ILE A 28 -16.13 15.51 -6.00
N THR A 29 -15.90 14.38 -6.65
CA THR A 29 -14.78 13.48 -6.35
C THR A 29 -13.81 13.45 -7.53
N THR A 30 -12.54 13.18 -7.26
CA THR A 30 -11.51 12.98 -8.27
C THR A 30 -10.59 11.85 -7.86
N ASN A 31 -10.11 11.08 -8.83
CA ASN A 31 -9.11 10.03 -8.64
C ASN A 31 -7.67 10.55 -8.83
N MET A 32 -7.49 11.83 -9.16
CA MET A 32 -6.16 12.43 -9.29
C MET A 32 -5.52 12.58 -7.91
N GLY A 33 -4.29 12.08 -7.75
CA GLY A 33 -3.59 12.12 -6.45
C GLY A 33 -3.17 13.52 -6.00
N ASN A 34 -2.83 14.42 -6.94
CA ASN A 34 -2.47 15.81 -6.64
C ASN A 34 -2.99 16.78 -7.71
N PRO A 35 -4.31 17.03 -7.77
CA PRO A 35 -4.92 17.92 -8.74
C PRO A 35 -4.60 19.38 -8.42
N HIS A 36 -4.28 20.16 -9.44
CA HIS A 36 -4.09 21.60 -9.31
C HIS A 36 -5.41 22.33 -9.53
N TYR A 37 -5.92 23.02 -8.51
CA TYR A 37 -7.12 23.86 -8.61
C TYR A 37 -6.74 25.34 -8.69
N THR A 38 -7.43 26.10 -9.52
CA THR A 38 -7.25 27.56 -9.57
C THR A 38 -7.81 28.21 -8.31
N PRO A 39 -7.33 29.41 -7.90
CA PRO A 39 -7.89 30.14 -6.77
C PRO A 39 -9.40 30.37 -6.85
N GLU A 40 -9.94 30.51 -8.06
CA GLU A 40 -11.38 30.66 -8.28
C GLU A 40 -12.17 29.41 -7.84
N VAL A 41 -11.66 28.21 -8.10
CA VAL A 41 -12.31 26.96 -7.65
C VAL A 41 -12.24 26.85 -6.12
N SER A 42 -11.08 27.17 -5.53
CA SER A 42 -10.85 27.09 -4.09
C SER A 42 -11.64 28.14 -3.28
N THR A 43 -12.08 29.23 -3.89
CA THR A 43 -12.97 30.22 -3.24
C THR A 43 -14.44 29.82 -3.31
N LYS A 44 -14.85 29.04 -4.32
CA LYS A 44 -16.23 28.59 -4.52
C LYS A 44 -16.53 27.24 -3.87
N THR A 45 -15.51 26.44 -3.58
CA THR A 45 -15.67 25.07 -3.08
C THR A 45 -14.65 24.77 -1.97
N THR A 46 -15.05 23.95 -1.01
CA THR A 46 -14.14 23.44 0.02
C THR A 46 -13.45 22.18 -0.50
N VAL A 47 -12.13 22.23 -0.63
CA VAL A 47 -11.33 21.06 -1.05
C VAL A 47 -11.00 20.21 0.17
N ILE A 48 -11.34 18.91 0.11
CA ILE A 48 -11.02 17.93 1.15
C ILE A 48 -10.03 16.93 0.56
N ASN A 49 -8.91 16.71 1.26
CA ASN A 49 -7.90 15.74 0.84
C ASN A 49 -8.17 14.38 1.49
N PHE A 50 -8.52 13.38 0.66
CA PHE A 50 -8.73 11.99 1.07
C PHE A 50 -7.49 11.10 0.89
N ALA A 51 -6.33 11.67 0.54
CA ALA A 51 -5.09 10.92 0.42
C ALA A 51 -4.72 10.28 1.77
N VAL A 52 -4.53 8.96 1.75
CA VAL A 52 -4.14 8.18 2.92
C VAL A 52 -2.72 8.57 3.32
N LYS A 53 -2.56 9.07 4.54
CA LYS A 53 -1.25 9.40 5.13
C LYS A 53 -0.76 8.24 5.99
N GLU A 54 0.55 8.07 6.04
CA GLU A 54 1.21 6.97 6.76
C GLU A 54 0.81 6.90 8.24
N GLN A 55 0.85 8.03 8.95
CA GLN A 55 0.43 8.10 10.35
C GLN A 55 -1.05 7.76 10.55
N GLY A 56 -1.91 8.16 9.61
CA GLY A 56 -3.34 7.89 9.67
C GLY A 56 -3.64 6.41 9.46
N LEU A 57 -2.99 5.79 8.46
CA LEU A 57 -3.11 4.37 8.20
C LEU A 57 -2.51 3.53 9.33
N GLU A 58 -1.36 3.93 9.87
CA GLU A 58 -0.76 3.27 11.04
C GLU A 58 -1.72 3.26 12.23
N ALA A 59 -2.36 4.39 12.55
CA ALA A 59 -3.35 4.45 13.62
C ALA A 59 -4.58 3.55 13.37
N GLN A 60 -5.04 3.47 12.11
CA GLN A 60 -6.12 2.58 11.71
C GLN A 60 -5.71 1.10 11.85
N LEU A 61 -4.54 0.73 11.36
CA LEU A 61 -4.00 -0.64 11.44
C LEU A 61 -3.71 -1.04 12.89
N LEU A 62 -3.33 -0.10 13.75
CA LEU A 62 -3.17 -0.31 15.19
C LEU A 62 -4.50 -0.72 15.84
N GLY A 63 -5.58 0.02 15.56
CA GLY A 63 -6.91 -0.36 16.02
C GLY A 63 -7.32 -1.75 15.54
N ILE A 64 -6.98 -2.11 14.30
CA ILE A 64 -7.28 -3.42 13.74
C ILE A 64 -6.51 -4.54 14.45
N VAL A 65 -5.20 -4.43 14.63
CA VAL A 65 -4.41 -5.47 15.31
C VAL A 65 -4.81 -5.61 16.78
N VAL A 66 -5.07 -4.50 17.48
CA VAL A 66 -5.56 -4.54 18.86
C VAL A 66 -6.94 -5.18 18.91
N ASN A 67 -7.85 -4.86 17.99
CA ASN A 67 -9.16 -5.49 17.95
C ASN A 67 -9.07 -7.00 17.70
N GLN A 68 -8.12 -7.46 16.89
CA GLN A 68 -7.94 -8.89 16.61
C GLN A 68 -7.29 -9.66 17.76
N GLU A 69 -6.32 -9.06 18.46
CA GLU A 69 -5.56 -9.72 19.52
C GLU A 69 -6.19 -9.51 20.91
N GLN A 70 -6.73 -8.33 21.19
CA GLN A 70 -7.36 -7.96 22.46
C GLN A 70 -8.63 -7.11 22.26
N PRO A 71 -9.75 -7.73 21.79
CA PRO A 71 -10.99 -7.02 21.49
C PRO A 71 -11.56 -6.19 22.66
N SER A 72 -11.36 -6.66 23.90
CA SER A 72 -11.82 -5.95 25.10
C SER A 72 -11.14 -4.59 25.28
N LEU A 73 -9.85 -4.49 24.95
CA LEU A 73 -9.08 -3.25 25.05
C LEU A 73 -9.55 -2.23 24.00
N GLU A 74 -9.81 -2.67 22.76
CA GLU A 74 -10.32 -1.78 21.73
C GLU A 74 -11.75 -1.30 22.04
N LYS A 75 -12.61 -2.19 22.57
CA LYS A 75 -13.94 -1.79 23.03
C LYS A 75 -13.87 -0.76 24.15
N GLN A 76 -12.98 -0.95 25.13
CA GLN A 76 -12.77 0.04 26.20
C GLN A 76 -12.31 1.39 25.65
N LYS A 77 -11.41 1.41 24.67
CA LYS A 77 -10.99 2.65 24.00
C LYS A 77 -12.18 3.34 23.31
N SER A 78 -12.97 2.59 22.53
CA SER A 78 -14.15 3.10 21.82
C SER A 78 -15.18 3.69 22.79
N ASP A 79 -15.54 2.95 23.84
CA ASP A 79 -16.48 3.40 24.88
C ASP A 79 -15.97 4.65 25.59
N LEU A 80 -14.66 4.73 25.87
CA LEU A 80 -14.03 5.88 26.49
C LEU A 80 -14.05 7.12 25.59
N THR A 81 -13.78 6.96 24.29
CA THR A 81 -13.87 8.07 23.32
C THR A 81 -15.28 8.64 23.26
N VAL A 82 -16.32 7.80 23.23
CA VAL A 82 -17.71 8.25 23.25
C VAL A 82 -18.03 8.98 24.56
N LYS A 83 -17.57 8.47 25.71
CA LYS A 83 -17.75 9.14 27.01
C LYS A 83 -17.08 10.51 27.07
N VAL A 84 -15.82 10.62 26.62
CA VAL A 84 -15.08 11.88 26.59
C VAL A 84 -15.75 12.89 25.66
N ALA A 85 -16.19 12.47 24.47
CA ALA A 85 -16.90 13.33 23.53
C ALA A 85 -18.24 13.84 24.11
N THR A 86 -19.00 12.94 24.74
CA THR A 86 -20.27 13.28 25.40
C THR A 86 -20.05 14.25 26.56
N GLY A 87 -19.02 14.03 27.39
CA GLY A 87 -18.64 14.92 28.49
C GLY A 87 -18.24 16.31 28.00
N LYS A 88 -17.37 16.40 26.98
CA LYS A 88 -16.97 17.69 26.37
C LYS A 88 -18.16 18.43 25.77
N ARG A 89 -19.05 17.73 25.07
CA ARG A 89 -20.29 18.32 24.55
C ARG A 89 -21.18 18.85 25.68
N LYS A 90 -21.34 18.09 26.76
CA LYS A 90 -22.13 18.52 27.93
C LYS A 90 -21.56 19.79 28.57
N LEU A 91 -20.24 19.96 28.61
CA LEU A 91 -19.63 21.22 29.08
C LEU A 91 -19.97 22.41 28.17
N ILE A 92 -19.88 22.24 26.85
CA ILE A 92 -20.26 23.27 25.88
C ILE A 92 -21.74 23.61 25.98
N ASP A 93 -22.61 22.60 26.13
CA ASP A 93 -24.05 22.80 26.26
C ASP A 93 -24.38 23.55 27.58
N LEU A 94 -23.69 23.23 28.68
CA LEU A 94 -23.80 23.97 29.95
C LEU A 94 -23.33 25.41 29.79
N GLU A 95 -22.20 25.66 29.14
CA GLU A 95 -21.69 27.01 28.88
C GLU A 95 -22.67 27.84 28.03
N ASN A 96 -23.17 27.28 26.93
CA ASN A 96 -24.17 27.92 26.09
C ASN A 96 -25.47 28.22 26.85
N ASN A 97 -25.90 27.30 27.74
CA ASN A 97 -27.08 27.51 28.56
C ASN A 97 -26.88 28.66 29.56
N ILE A 98 -25.71 28.73 30.20
CA ILE A 98 -25.35 29.84 31.10
C ILE A 98 -25.35 31.17 30.35
N LEU A 99 -24.71 31.23 29.17
CA LEU A 99 -24.67 32.44 28.33
C LEU A 99 -26.07 32.88 27.90
N ARG A 100 -26.94 31.94 27.51
CA ARG A 100 -28.33 32.22 27.17
C ARG A 100 -29.09 32.80 28.35
N LEU A 101 -29.01 32.16 29.51
CA LEU A 101 -29.70 32.61 30.73
C LEU A 101 -29.24 34.01 31.16
N LEU A 102 -27.94 34.31 31.05
CA LEU A 102 -27.41 35.66 31.32
C LEU A 102 -27.93 36.70 30.31
N ALA A 103 -28.00 36.34 29.02
CA ALA A 103 -28.48 37.24 27.96
C ALA A 103 -30.00 37.50 28.01
N GLU A 104 -30.79 36.52 28.46
CA GLU A 104 -32.24 36.61 28.58
C GLU A 104 -32.69 37.28 29.89
N SER A 105 -31.84 37.29 30.92
CA SER A 105 -32.13 37.95 32.20
C SER A 105 -32.32 39.46 32.04
N LYS A 106 -33.43 39.98 32.58
CA LYS A 106 -33.75 41.43 32.57
C LYS A 106 -33.95 41.90 34.02
N GLY A 107 -33.05 42.74 34.51
CA GLY A 107 -33.09 43.28 35.87
C GLY A 107 -31.82 42.96 36.66
N SER A 108 -31.90 43.04 37.99
CA SER A 108 -30.80 42.68 38.88
C SER A 108 -30.63 41.15 38.91
N LEU A 109 -29.45 40.67 38.54
CA LEU A 109 -29.09 39.24 38.52
C LEU A 109 -29.23 38.54 39.89
N LEU A 110 -29.23 39.31 40.98
CA LEU A 110 -29.39 38.80 42.34
C LEU A 110 -30.84 38.53 42.74
N ASP A 111 -31.80 39.10 42.00
CA ASP A 111 -33.24 38.98 42.31
C ASP A 111 -33.89 37.80 41.57
N ASP A 112 -33.19 37.22 40.58
CA ASP A 112 -33.62 36.07 39.81
C ASP A 112 -33.16 34.76 40.49
N ILE A 113 -33.95 34.30 41.44
CA ILE A 113 -33.66 33.09 42.24
C ILE A 113 -33.54 31.85 41.34
N GLU A 114 -34.34 31.76 40.27
CA GLU A 114 -34.32 30.64 39.33
C GLU A 114 -33.03 30.61 38.51
N LEU A 115 -32.52 31.79 38.12
CA LEU A 115 -31.20 31.93 37.51
C LEU A 115 -30.08 31.49 38.46
N VAL A 116 -30.11 31.94 39.71
CA VAL A 116 -29.08 31.59 40.71
C VAL A 116 -29.04 30.08 40.97
N ASP A 117 -30.18 29.44 41.16
CA ASP A 117 -30.27 27.99 41.37
C ASP A 117 -29.80 27.21 40.13
N THR A 118 -30.18 27.65 38.93
CA THR A 118 -29.77 27.00 37.68
C THR A 118 -28.26 27.15 37.43
N LEU A 119 -27.68 28.31 37.77
CA LEU A 119 -26.23 28.54 37.72
C LEU A 119 -25.49 27.65 38.72
N GLN A 120 -26.01 27.50 39.93
CA GLN A 120 -25.39 26.65 40.95
C GLN A 120 -25.43 25.16 40.55
N VAL A 121 -26.56 24.67 40.04
CA VAL A 121 -26.69 23.29 39.53
C VAL A 121 -25.76 23.07 38.33
N SER A 122 -25.69 24.04 37.41
CA SER A 122 -24.82 23.97 36.24
C SER A 122 -23.34 23.95 36.64
N LYS A 123 -22.94 24.74 37.64
CA LYS A 123 -21.57 24.75 38.19
C LYS A 123 -21.20 23.41 38.78
N VAL A 124 -22.03 22.84 39.67
CA VAL A 124 -21.77 21.52 40.29
C VAL A 124 -21.69 20.43 39.22
N THR A 125 -22.59 20.46 38.24
CA THR A 125 -22.57 19.51 37.12
C THR A 125 -21.31 19.66 36.26
N ALA A 126 -20.86 20.89 36.00
CA ALA A 126 -19.63 21.16 35.25
C ALA A 126 -18.39 20.68 36.01
N GLU A 127 -18.32 20.88 37.33
CA GLU A 127 -17.24 20.39 38.19
C GLU A 127 -17.17 18.85 38.18
N ASP A 128 -18.31 18.17 38.29
CA ASP A 128 -18.39 16.70 38.25
C ASP A 128 -17.97 16.14 36.88
N VAL A 129 -18.49 16.71 35.78
CA VAL A 129 -18.07 16.31 34.42
C VAL A 129 -16.59 16.57 34.20
N THR A 130 -16.05 17.67 34.70
CA THR A 130 -14.62 17.99 34.60
C THR A 130 -13.77 16.96 35.35
N GLN A 131 -14.21 16.55 36.55
CA GLN A 131 -13.51 15.54 37.32
C GLN A 131 -13.58 14.16 36.63
N GLN A 132 -14.74 13.79 36.07
CA GLN A 132 -14.90 12.57 35.30
C GLN A 132 -14.02 12.54 34.05
N LEU A 133 -13.87 13.69 33.37
CA LEU A 133 -12.96 13.83 32.22
C LEU A 133 -11.50 13.62 32.62
N LYS A 134 -11.04 14.14 33.77
CA LYS A 134 -9.68 13.88 34.28
C LYS A 134 -9.41 12.39 34.51
N VAL A 135 -10.35 11.68 35.15
CA VAL A 135 -10.23 10.22 35.36
C VAL A 135 -10.24 9.47 34.03
N SER A 136 -11.05 9.94 33.08
CA SER A 136 -11.12 9.37 31.73
C SER A 136 -9.78 9.55 30.98
N GLU A 137 -9.12 10.70 31.10
CA GLU A 137 -7.80 10.96 30.51
C GLU A 137 -6.71 10.05 31.09
N GLU A 138 -6.69 9.83 32.40
CA GLU A 138 -5.74 8.87 33.01
C GLU A 138 -5.98 7.44 32.54
N THR A 139 -7.25 7.05 32.42
CA THR A 139 -7.65 5.74 31.89
C THR A 139 -7.25 5.61 30.43
N GLU A 140 -7.42 6.67 29.64
CA GLU A 140 -7.04 6.75 28.24
C GLU A 140 -5.54 6.51 28.07
N ARG A 141 -4.70 7.16 28.89
CA ARG A 141 -3.25 6.93 28.87
C ARG A 141 -2.87 5.49 29.15
N LYS A 142 -3.54 4.82 30.11
CA LYS A 142 -3.27 3.40 30.43
C LYS A 142 -3.66 2.49 29.26
N ILE A 143 -4.82 2.75 28.64
CA ILE A 143 -5.29 2.00 27.47
C ILE A 143 -4.33 2.21 26.30
N ASP A 144 -3.93 3.45 26.02
CA ASP A 144 -3.02 3.75 24.92
C ASP A 144 -1.64 3.13 25.14
N ALA A 145 -1.13 3.13 26.38
CA ALA A 145 0.12 2.43 26.71
C ALA A 145 0.03 0.91 26.44
N ALA A 146 -1.11 0.28 26.72
CA ALA A 146 -1.31 -1.14 26.42
C ALA A 146 -1.40 -1.40 24.91
N ARG A 147 -2.06 -0.50 24.15
CA ARG A 147 -2.14 -0.58 22.68
C ARG A 147 -0.78 -0.40 22.04
N GLU A 148 0.09 0.40 22.63
CA GLU A 148 1.43 0.71 22.12
C GLU A 148 2.31 -0.53 21.91
N GLY A 149 2.08 -1.60 22.69
CA GLY A 149 2.74 -2.88 22.48
C GLY A 149 2.54 -3.45 21.06
N TYR A 150 1.40 -3.18 20.43
CA TYR A 150 1.08 -3.63 19.08
C TYR A 150 1.47 -2.64 17.97
N ARG A 151 2.00 -1.45 18.31
CA ARG A 151 2.32 -0.41 17.32
C ARG A 151 3.29 -0.90 16.25
N SER A 152 4.29 -1.69 16.62
CA SER A 152 5.27 -2.18 15.65
C SER A 152 4.64 -3.08 14.57
N ALA A 153 3.54 -3.79 14.87
CA ALA A 153 2.75 -4.52 13.86
C ALA A 153 2.06 -3.57 12.88
N ALA A 154 1.46 -2.50 13.40
CA ALA A 154 0.78 -1.49 12.60
C ALA A 154 1.76 -0.71 11.70
N VAL A 155 2.91 -0.32 12.24
CA VAL A 155 4.00 0.34 11.49
C VAL A 155 4.49 -0.56 10.36
N ARG A 156 4.76 -1.84 10.65
CA ARG A 156 5.21 -2.80 9.64
C ARG A 156 4.20 -2.96 8.50
N SER A 157 2.93 -3.09 8.85
CA SER A 157 1.83 -3.22 7.88
C SER A 157 1.62 -1.92 7.10
N SER A 158 1.76 -0.75 7.72
CA SER A 158 1.70 0.55 7.02
C SER A 158 2.80 0.67 5.96
N ILE A 159 4.05 0.37 6.33
CA ILE A 159 5.20 0.38 5.40
C ILE A 159 4.95 -0.53 4.20
N ALA A 160 4.53 -1.77 4.45
CA ALA A 160 4.27 -2.74 3.37
C ALA A 160 3.16 -2.26 2.42
N TYR A 161 2.12 -1.59 2.93
CA TYR A 161 1.08 -0.98 2.11
C TYR A 161 1.62 0.17 1.24
N PHE A 162 2.42 1.08 1.79
CA PHE A 162 2.95 2.20 0.99
C PHE A 162 3.94 1.73 -0.07
N VAL A 163 4.76 0.71 0.22
CA VAL A 163 5.60 0.06 -0.80
C VAL A 163 4.73 -0.55 -1.90
N LEU A 164 3.63 -1.22 -1.54
CA LEU A 164 2.68 -1.80 -2.49
C LEU A 164 1.97 -0.72 -3.34
N HIS A 165 1.54 0.36 -2.72
CA HIS A 165 0.91 1.51 -3.39
C HIS A 165 1.84 2.18 -4.39
N ASP A 166 3.12 2.31 -4.02
CA ASP A 166 4.15 2.92 -4.88
C ASP A 166 4.54 2.08 -6.09
N LEU A 167 4.16 0.79 -6.14
CA LEU A 167 4.37 -0.04 -7.34
C LEU A 167 3.57 0.47 -8.55
N SER A 168 2.50 1.23 -8.34
CA SER A 168 1.77 1.93 -9.42
C SER A 168 2.65 2.88 -10.24
N LYS A 169 3.76 3.38 -9.66
CA LYS A 169 4.77 4.21 -10.34
C LYS A 169 5.66 3.38 -11.27
N VAL A 170 5.77 2.07 -11.03
CA VAL A 170 6.57 1.14 -11.83
C VAL A 170 5.78 0.63 -13.02
N ASP A 171 4.51 0.24 -12.80
CA ASP A 171 3.59 -0.19 -13.85
C ASP A 171 2.16 0.22 -13.48
N PRO A 172 1.38 0.83 -14.40
CA PRO A 172 0.02 1.29 -14.10
C PRO A 172 -0.95 0.17 -13.70
N MET A 173 -0.66 -1.10 -14.03
CA MET A 173 -1.46 -2.27 -13.64
C MET A 173 -1.28 -2.65 -12.16
N TYR A 174 -0.23 -2.16 -11.50
CA TYR A 174 0.12 -2.50 -10.12
C TYR A 174 -0.68 -1.65 -9.11
N GLN A 175 -2.00 -1.79 -9.16
CA GLN A 175 -2.93 -1.08 -8.29
C GLN A 175 -3.51 -2.03 -7.25
N TYR A 176 -3.55 -1.59 -6.00
CA TYR A 176 -4.02 -2.41 -4.88
C TYR A 176 -5.02 -1.61 -4.05
N SER A 177 -6.12 -2.24 -3.67
CA SER A 177 -7.12 -1.65 -2.78
C SER A 177 -6.62 -1.64 -1.34
N LEU A 178 -6.85 -0.54 -0.62
CA LEU A 178 -6.64 -0.49 0.82
C LEU A 178 -7.55 -1.48 1.56
N ASP A 179 -8.81 -1.61 1.14
CA ASP A 179 -9.77 -2.51 1.78
C ASP A 179 -9.30 -3.98 1.66
N SER A 180 -8.88 -4.38 0.45
CA SER A 180 -8.34 -5.73 0.23
C SER A 180 -7.04 -5.97 0.99
N TYR A 181 -6.22 -4.92 1.17
CA TYR A 181 -5.02 -5.01 1.99
C TYR A 181 -5.33 -5.18 3.47
N VAL A 182 -6.32 -4.45 3.98
CA VAL A 182 -6.81 -4.57 5.36
C VAL A 182 -7.39 -5.97 5.61
N ASP A 183 -8.19 -6.49 4.69
CA ASP A 183 -8.71 -7.86 4.76
C ASP A 183 -7.57 -8.89 4.81
N LEU A 184 -6.55 -8.70 3.96
CA LEU A 184 -5.34 -9.54 3.98
C LEU A 184 -4.59 -9.42 5.32
N PHE A 185 -4.51 -8.23 5.91
CA PHE A 185 -3.86 -8.03 7.21
C PHE A 185 -4.60 -8.76 8.32
N VAL A 186 -5.93 -8.60 8.40
CA VAL A 186 -6.78 -9.32 9.36
C VAL A 186 -6.60 -10.83 9.24
N LYS A 187 -6.71 -11.35 8.01
CA LYS A 187 -6.52 -12.77 7.75
C LYS A 187 -5.12 -13.25 8.12
N ASN A 188 -4.09 -12.48 7.80
CA ASN A 188 -2.71 -12.85 8.13
C ASN A 188 -2.46 -12.87 9.65
N ILE A 189 -3.09 -11.97 10.43
CA ILE A 189 -3.03 -12.01 11.90
C ILE A 189 -3.64 -13.31 12.42
N GLU A 190 -4.80 -13.72 11.89
CA GLU A 190 -5.47 -14.96 12.25
C GLU A 190 -4.63 -16.20 11.87
N ASP A 191 -4.26 -16.31 10.59
CA ASP A 191 -3.50 -17.45 10.06
C ASP A 191 -2.15 -17.61 10.78
N SER A 192 -1.50 -16.51 11.18
CA SER A 192 -0.22 -16.55 11.90
C SER A 192 -0.28 -17.24 13.27
N ARG A 193 -1.47 -17.41 13.87
CA ARG A 193 -1.64 -18.13 15.14
C ARG A 193 -1.33 -19.62 15.02
N SER A 194 -1.51 -20.18 13.81
CA SER A 194 -1.36 -21.61 13.55
C SER A 194 0.09 -22.08 13.34
N ILE A 195 1.04 -21.14 13.25
CA ILE A 195 2.43 -21.41 12.81
C ILE A 195 3.34 -21.79 13.98
N THR A 196 3.05 -21.28 15.16
CA THR A 196 3.83 -21.59 16.36
C THR A 196 3.37 -22.91 16.97
N LYS A 197 4.32 -23.82 17.22
CA LYS A 197 4.09 -25.08 17.97
C LYS A 197 3.82 -24.84 19.46
N LYS A 198 4.21 -23.66 19.97
CA LYS A 198 3.77 -23.17 21.28
C LYS A 198 2.37 -22.60 21.12
N ASP A 199 1.49 -22.89 22.07
CA ASP A 199 0.19 -22.24 22.12
C ASP A 199 0.40 -20.72 22.08
N SER A 200 -0.37 -20.01 21.27
CA SER A 200 -0.26 -18.54 21.14
C SER A 200 -0.41 -17.81 22.49
N ALA A 201 -0.97 -18.49 23.50
CA ALA A 201 -1.09 -18.02 24.88
C ALA A 201 0.24 -18.03 25.67
N GLU A 202 1.27 -18.75 25.23
CA GLU A 202 2.58 -18.85 25.90
C GLU A 202 3.61 -17.83 25.37
N LEU A 203 3.32 -17.13 24.28
CA LEU A 203 4.22 -16.14 23.68
C LEU A 203 4.12 -14.82 24.44
N SER A 204 5.28 -14.18 24.67
CA SER A 204 5.27 -12.78 25.08
C SER A 204 4.66 -11.91 23.97
N LEU A 205 4.12 -10.74 24.35
CA LEU A 205 3.53 -9.80 23.40
C LEU A 205 4.54 -9.42 22.28
N VAL A 206 5.82 -9.24 22.63
CA VAL A 206 6.88 -8.90 21.67
C VAL A 206 7.10 -10.03 20.65
N GLU A 207 7.19 -11.28 21.12
CA GLU A 207 7.33 -12.44 20.24
C GLU A 207 6.11 -12.62 19.34
N ARG A 208 4.90 -12.44 19.89
CA ARG A 208 3.65 -12.52 19.13
C ARG A 208 3.61 -11.49 18.00
N VAL A 209 3.97 -10.25 18.30
CA VAL A 209 4.03 -9.17 17.28
C VAL A 209 5.09 -9.47 16.22
N GLN A 210 6.23 -10.04 16.58
CA GLN A 210 7.24 -10.47 15.62
C GLN A 210 6.71 -11.56 14.67
N VAL A 211 5.98 -12.55 15.19
CA VAL A 211 5.32 -13.58 14.36
C VAL A 211 4.31 -12.97 13.38
N ILE A 212 3.50 -12.00 13.82
CA ILE A 212 2.57 -11.26 12.94
C ILE A 212 3.35 -10.56 11.84
N ASN A 213 4.42 -9.84 12.20
CA ASN A 213 5.25 -9.10 11.26
C ASN A 213 5.86 -10.00 10.21
N ASP A 214 6.50 -11.10 10.60
CA ASP A 214 7.18 -12.00 9.68
C ASP A 214 6.19 -12.70 8.75
N TYR A 215 5.07 -13.18 9.30
CA TYR A 215 4.03 -13.83 8.50
C TYR A 215 3.38 -12.86 7.51
N HIS A 216 2.96 -11.69 7.99
CA HIS A 216 2.29 -10.71 7.16
C HIS A 216 3.22 -10.18 6.06
N THR A 217 4.45 -9.84 6.39
CA THR A 217 5.45 -9.35 5.42
C THR A 217 5.69 -10.38 4.31
N LEU A 218 5.85 -11.66 4.67
CA LEU A 218 6.06 -12.74 3.69
C LEU A 218 4.80 -13.01 2.85
N SER A 219 3.62 -12.96 3.46
CA SER A 219 2.34 -13.16 2.78
C SER A 219 2.05 -12.05 1.76
N VAL A 220 2.34 -10.78 2.12
CA VAL A 220 2.30 -9.64 1.20
C VAL A 220 3.29 -9.84 0.08
N TYR A 221 4.55 -10.19 0.38
CA TYR A 221 5.57 -10.43 -0.66
C TYR A 221 5.11 -11.48 -1.68
N LYS A 222 4.72 -12.67 -1.21
CA LYS A 222 4.30 -13.78 -2.06
C LYS A 222 3.05 -13.45 -2.88
N SER A 223 2.06 -12.82 -2.27
CA SER A 223 0.80 -12.49 -2.94
C SER A 223 1.00 -11.43 -4.02
N THR A 224 1.85 -10.45 -3.76
CA THR A 224 2.19 -9.38 -4.72
C THR A 224 3.01 -9.93 -5.87
N CYS A 225 4.03 -10.76 -5.61
CA CYS A 225 4.89 -11.34 -6.66
C CYS A 225 4.14 -12.12 -7.75
N ILE A 226 2.96 -12.66 -7.47
CA ILE A 226 2.11 -13.31 -8.47
C ILE A 226 1.68 -12.32 -9.56
N GLY A 227 1.41 -11.07 -9.18
CA GLY A 227 0.97 -10.00 -10.07
C GLY A 227 2.09 -9.14 -10.64
N LEU A 228 3.36 -9.42 -10.31
CA LEU A 228 4.51 -8.66 -10.79
C LEU A 228 5.24 -9.40 -11.90
N PHE A 229 5.69 -8.66 -12.91
CA PHE A 229 6.68 -9.14 -13.86
C PHE A 229 8.00 -9.47 -13.14
N GLU A 230 8.71 -10.48 -13.63
CA GLU A 230 9.94 -11.02 -13.06
C GLU A 230 10.99 -9.94 -12.82
N ARG A 231 11.13 -9.00 -13.77
CA ARG A 231 12.05 -7.86 -13.66
C ARG A 231 11.76 -6.92 -12.48
N HIS A 232 10.54 -6.92 -11.95
CA HIS A 232 10.10 -6.02 -10.88
C HIS A 232 10.08 -6.69 -9.49
N LYS A 233 10.24 -8.02 -9.40
CA LYS A 233 10.13 -8.76 -8.13
C LYS A 233 11.25 -8.42 -7.15
N LEU A 234 12.50 -8.40 -7.61
CA LEU A 234 13.63 -8.00 -6.76
C LEU A 234 13.56 -6.53 -6.37
N LEU A 235 13.12 -5.66 -7.29
CA LEU A 235 12.89 -4.25 -6.96
C LEU A 235 11.92 -4.12 -5.79
N PHE A 236 10.81 -4.85 -5.84
CA PHE A 236 9.82 -4.85 -4.78
C PHE A 236 10.37 -5.38 -3.45
N SER A 237 11.06 -6.52 -3.43
CA SER A 237 11.64 -7.04 -2.19
C SER A 237 12.74 -6.14 -1.62
N LEU A 238 13.54 -5.52 -2.49
CA LEU A 238 14.56 -4.54 -2.09
C LEU A 238 13.92 -3.28 -1.49
N GLN A 239 12.86 -2.75 -2.10
CA GLN A 239 12.12 -1.61 -1.55
C GLN A 239 11.48 -1.95 -0.21
N LEU A 240 10.90 -3.13 -0.06
CA LEU A 240 10.34 -3.60 1.21
C LEU A 240 11.43 -3.68 2.29
N CYS A 241 12.59 -4.27 1.95
CA CYS A 241 13.75 -4.35 2.84
C CYS A 241 14.23 -2.97 3.28
N PHE A 242 14.46 -2.06 2.33
CA PHE A 242 14.94 -0.73 2.63
C PHE A 242 13.98 0.07 3.49
N ASN A 243 12.67 0.07 3.18
CA ASN A 243 11.72 0.86 3.97
C ASN A 243 11.57 0.31 5.39
N ILE A 244 11.60 -1.02 5.57
CA ILE A 244 11.63 -1.65 6.89
C ILE A 244 12.88 -1.24 7.70
N MET A 245 14.06 -1.34 7.09
CA MET A 245 15.32 -1.00 7.77
C MET A 245 15.46 0.51 8.01
N LYS A 246 14.95 1.34 7.08
CA LYS A 246 14.91 2.79 7.22
C LYS A 246 14.06 3.21 8.42
N GLN A 247 12.92 2.55 8.65
CA GLN A 247 12.10 2.80 9.84
C GLN A 247 12.84 2.47 11.15
N LYS A 248 13.75 1.49 11.13
CA LYS A 248 14.61 1.17 12.29
C LYS A 248 15.83 2.08 12.44
N GLY A 249 16.07 2.98 11.49
CA GLY A 249 17.27 3.83 11.46
C GLY A 249 18.54 3.11 10.98
N GLU A 250 18.41 1.94 10.35
CA GLU A 250 19.54 1.10 9.89
C GLU A 250 20.04 1.48 8.49
N ILE A 251 19.36 2.42 7.79
CA ILE A 251 19.70 2.87 6.44
C ILE A 251 20.08 4.35 6.46
N PRO A 252 21.39 4.68 6.45
CA PRO A 252 21.84 6.05 6.34
C PRO A 252 21.39 6.69 5.03
N GLN A 253 20.79 7.88 5.09
CA GLN A 253 20.22 8.55 3.91
C GLN A 253 21.30 8.85 2.85
N ARG A 254 22.54 9.14 3.26
CA ARG A 254 23.65 9.40 2.33
C ARG A 254 24.03 8.16 1.53
N GLU A 255 24.15 7.01 2.19
CA GLU A 255 24.44 5.72 1.55
C GLU A 255 23.31 5.30 0.61
N PHE A 256 22.05 5.45 1.05
CA PHE A 256 20.90 5.15 0.20
C PHE A 256 20.80 6.06 -1.03
N SER A 257 21.04 7.36 -0.87
CA SER A 257 21.08 8.31 -1.99
C SER A 257 22.19 7.95 -2.96
N PHE A 258 23.38 7.62 -2.47
CA PHE A 258 24.48 7.14 -3.31
C PHE A 258 24.08 5.86 -4.05
N PHE A 259 23.55 4.84 -3.36
CA PHE A 259 23.08 3.61 -3.99
C PHE A 259 21.99 3.84 -5.04
N SER A 260 21.12 4.83 -4.86
CA SER A 260 20.03 5.09 -5.80
C SER A 260 20.49 5.89 -7.02
N GLN A 261 21.25 6.97 -6.80
CA GLN A 261 21.57 7.97 -7.82
C GLN A 261 22.98 7.82 -8.38
N GLY A 262 23.92 7.32 -7.59
CA GLY A 262 25.33 7.16 -7.97
C GLY A 262 26.13 8.38 -7.61
N GLY A 263 27.34 8.42 -8.15
CA GLY A 263 28.16 9.60 -8.04
C GLY A 263 27.50 10.80 -8.74
N SER A 264 27.34 11.91 -8.05
CA SER A 264 27.03 13.21 -8.62
C SER A 264 28.18 13.71 -9.49
N SER A 265 27.92 13.95 -10.78
CA SER A 265 28.87 14.55 -11.72
C SER A 265 29.29 16.01 -11.38
N ILE A 266 28.94 16.51 -10.19
CA ILE A 266 29.24 17.86 -9.73
C ILE A 266 30.69 17.88 -9.24
N GLY A 267 31.56 18.57 -9.98
CA GLY A 267 32.96 18.77 -9.60
C GLY A 267 33.93 17.74 -10.13
N ILE A 268 33.60 17.02 -11.22
CA ILE A 268 34.55 16.14 -11.94
C ILE A 268 35.86 16.88 -12.24
N ASP A 269 35.78 18.17 -12.60
CA ASP A 269 36.95 19.02 -12.89
C ASP A 269 37.87 19.27 -11.68
N LYS A 270 37.41 18.96 -10.45
CA LYS A 270 38.17 19.09 -9.19
C LYS A 270 38.61 17.75 -8.62
N GLN A 271 38.32 16.63 -9.28
CA GLN A 271 38.70 15.31 -8.79
C GLN A 271 40.17 15.02 -9.06
N GLU A 272 40.76 14.20 -8.18
CA GLU A 272 42.12 13.70 -8.38
C GLU A 272 42.18 12.83 -9.65
N PRO A 273 43.26 12.94 -10.44
CA PRO A 273 43.46 12.11 -11.62
C PRO A 273 43.33 10.62 -11.28
N ASN A 274 42.80 9.84 -12.23
CA ASN A 274 42.65 8.41 -12.06
C ASN A 274 44.02 7.71 -11.97
N ALA A 275 44.43 7.37 -10.74
CA ALA A 275 45.68 6.67 -10.47
C ALA A 275 45.71 5.22 -11.01
N HIS A 276 44.56 4.66 -11.39
CA HIS A 276 44.39 3.27 -11.81
C HIS A 276 43.79 3.13 -13.21
N ALA A 277 44.03 4.11 -14.09
CA ALA A 277 43.50 4.15 -15.46
C ALA A 277 43.82 2.93 -16.34
N SER A 278 44.79 2.10 -15.95
CA SER A 278 45.14 0.85 -16.65
C SER A 278 44.06 -0.23 -16.58
N TRP A 279 43.19 -0.21 -15.56
CA TRP A 279 42.14 -1.21 -15.37
C TRP A 279 40.81 -0.64 -14.86
N LEU A 280 40.81 0.55 -14.27
CA LEU A 280 39.62 1.21 -13.75
C LEU A 280 39.26 2.42 -14.63
N GLY A 281 38.07 2.41 -15.22
CA GLY A 281 37.61 3.53 -16.06
C GLY A 281 37.27 4.79 -15.25
N ASP A 282 37.38 5.96 -15.86
CA ASP A 282 37.22 7.26 -15.18
C ASP A 282 35.85 7.43 -14.50
N LYS A 283 34.79 6.86 -15.08
CA LYS A 283 33.46 6.86 -14.45
C LYS A 283 33.45 6.08 -13.13
N ALA A 284 34.11 4.92 -13.09
CA ALA A 284 34.20 4.12 -11.88
C ALA A 284 35.11 4.81 -10.84
N TRP A 285 36.20 5.45 -11.27
CA TRP A 285 37.04 6.26 -10.41
C TRP A 285 36.30 7.47 -9.81
N SER A 286 35.51 8.18 -10.60
CA SER A 286 34.63 9.24 -10.08
C SER A 286 33.67 8.72 -9.01
N ASN A 287 33.12 7.52 -9.18
CA ASN A 287 32.29 6.91 -8.14
C ASN A 287 33.11 6.56 -6.88
N VAL A 288 34.36 6.12 -7.01
CA VAL A 288 35.25 5.86 -5.85
C VAL A 288 35.53 7.16 -5.09
N ASN A 289 35.79 8.27 -5.79
CA ASN A 289 35.99 9.59 -5.18
C ASN A 289 34.79 10.01 -4.32
N GLU A 290 33.58 9.70 -4.76
CA GLU A 290 32.38 10.00 -3.99
C GLU A 290 32.07 8.96 -2.91
N LEU A 291 32.42 7.69 -3.13
CA LEU A 291 32.34 6.65 -2.12
C LEU A 291 33.22 6.98 -0.92
N GLU A 292 34.36 7.65 -1.10
CA GLU A 292 35.20 8.13 0.02
C GLU A 292 34.38 8.87 1.08
N LEU A 293 33.34 9.60 0.66
CA LEU A 293 32.50 10.38 1.56
C LEU A 293 31.57 9.54 2.46
N ILE A 294 31.39 8.26 2.14
CA ILE A 294 30.63 7.28 2.92
C ILE A 294 31.47 6.08 3.37
N CYS A 295 32.66 5.89 2.80
CA CYS A 295 33.61 4.82 3.08
C CYS A 295 34.99 5.46 3.27
N ASP A 296 35.22 5.99 4.47
CA ASP A 296 36.44 6.75 4.79
C ASP A 296 37.71 5.89 4.60
N GLY A 297 38.70 6.46 3.90
CA GLY A 297 39.97 5.79 3.59
C GLY A 297 39.92 4.84 2.38
N LEU A 298 38.83 4.82 1.60
CA LEU A 298 38.71 3.95 0.42
C LEU A 298 39.78 4.24 -0.63
N LYS A 299 40.03 5.52 -0.92
CA LYS A 299 41.07 5.93 -1.89
C LYS A 299 42.46 5.48 -1.45
N ALA A 300 42.81 5.66 -0.18
CA ALA A 300 44.06 5.16 0.37
C ALA A 300 44.17 3.63 0.25
N GLY A 301 43.05 2.92 0.46
CA GLY A 301 42.99 1.48 0.24
C GLY A 301 43.23 1.05 -1.21
N PHE A 302 42.76 1.83 -2.19
CA PHE A 302 43.05 1.59 -3.62
C PHE A 302 44.51 1.85 -3.97
N GLU A 303 45.14 2.86 -3.35
CA GLU A 303 46.56 3.17 -3.54
C GLU A 303 47.47 2.11 -2.94
N GLU A 304 47.19 1.66 -1.71
CA GLU A 304 48.01 0.72 -0.96
C GLU A 304 47.87 -0.73 -1.48
N TYR A 305 46.65 -1.14 -1.86
CA TYR A 305 46.32 -2.54 -2.23
C TYR A 305 45.79 -2.66 -3.67
N ALA A 306 46.41 -1.95 -4.62
CA ALA A 306 45.90 -1.81 -5.99
C ALA A 306 45.69 -3.14 -6.73
N GLU A 307 46.59 -4.12 -6.57
CA GLU A 307 46.46 -5.44 -7.22
C GLU A 307 45.31 -6.27 -6.62
N ASP A 308 45.06 -6.20 -5.32
CA ASP A 308 43.96 -6.92 -4.68
C ASP A 308 42.60 -6.34 -5.09
N TRP A 309 42.49 -5.01 -5.16
CA TRP A 309 41.31 -4.34 -5.71
C TRP A 309 41.09 -4.67 -7.17
N ARG A 310 42.16 -4.78 -7.97
CA ARG A 310 42.08 -5.24 -9.37
C ARG A 310 41.61 -6.69 -9.47
N ASN A 311 42.12 -7.58 -8.62
CA ASN A 311 41.70 -8.98 -8.55
C ASN A 311 40.22 -9.09 -8.16
N TRP A 312 39.77 -8.33 -7.17
CA TRP A 312 38.37 -8.25 -6.79
C TRP A 312 37.51 -7.69 -7.94
N TYR A 313 37.94 -6.60 -8.58
CA TYR A 313 37.23 -5.97 -9.70
C TYR A 313 37.08 -6.93 -10.89
N THR A 314 38.11 -7.73 -11.19
CA THR A 314 38.13 -8.69 -12.30
C THR A 314 37.53 -10.04 -11.96
N SER A 315 37.19 -10.31 -10.69
CA SER A 315 36.51 -11.54 -10.26
C SER A 315 35.18 -11.74 -11.00
N GLU A 316 34.83 -12.98 -11.31
CA GLU A 316 33.52 -13.30 -11.92
C GLU A 316 32.35 -12.91 -10.99
N LYS A 317 32.56 -13.08 -9.68
CA LYS A 317 31.56 -12.91 -8.62
C LYS A 317 32.09 -12.06 -7.46
N PRO A 318 32.35 -10.77 -7.69
CA PRO A 318 32.86 -9.86 -6.65
C PRO A 318 31.93 -9.75 -5.44
N GLU A 319 30.62 -9.95 -5.62
CA GLU A 319 29.65 -9.93 -4.52
C GLU A 319 29.73 -11.14 -3.57
N GLU A 320 30.28 -12.26 -4.03
CA GLU A 320 30.58 -13.46 -3.23
C GLU A 320 32.03 -13.44 -2.70
N THR A 321 32.88 -12.55 -3.21
CA THR A 321 34.30 -12.44 -2.84
C THR A 321 34.45 -11.51 -1.64
N ALA A 322 35.40 -11.83 -0.74
CA ALA A 322 35.78 -10.92 0.34
C ALA A 322 36.34 -9.61 -0.26
N LEU A 323 36.03 -8.48 0.38
CA LEU A 323 36.69 -7.22 0.03
C LEU A 323 38.18 -7.31 0.39
N PRO A 324 39.08 -6.63 -0.33
CA PRO A 324 40.50 -6.62 -0.01
C PRO A 324 40.77 -6.26 1.47
N GLU A 325 41.74 -6.94 2.09
CA GLU A 325 42.15 -6.71 3.48
C GLU A 325 40.98 -6.77 4.49
N ASP A 326 40.96 -5.86 5.46
CA ASP A 326 39.94 -5.78 6.51
C ASP A 326 38.70 -4.97 6.10
N TRP A 327 38.52 -4.65 4.81
CA TRP A 327 37.40 -3.82 4.37
C TRP A 327 36.03 -4.41 4.71
N ASP A 328 35.86 -5.73 4.64
CA ASP A 328 34.61 -6.40 5.05
C ASP A 328 34.24 -6.17 6.53
N LYS A 329 35.21 -5.83 7.39
CA LYS A 329 34.97 -5.46 8.80
C LYS A 329 34.69 -3.97 8.98
N LYS A 330 35.14 -3.14 8.04
CA LYS A 330 35.04 -1.67 8.09
C LYS A 330 33.72 -1.14 7.50
N VAL A 331 33.08 -1.90 6.62
CA VAL A 331 31.90 -1.42 5.88
C VAL A 331 30.62 -2.14 6.23
N SER A 332 29.51 -1.41 6.14
CA SER A 332 28.16 -1.97 6.23
C SER A 332 27.80 -2.78 4.98
N ASP A 333 26.77 -3.61 5.07
CA ASP A 333 26.24 -4.34 3.90
C ASP A 333 25.77 -3.38 2.79
N LEU A 334 25.22 -2.22 3.16
CA LEU A 334 24.78 -1.21 2.20
C LEU A 334 25.98 -0.53 1.54
N GLN A 335 27.02 -0.21 2.30
CA GLN A 335 28.27 0.34 1.76
C GLN A 335 28.95 -0.67 0.81
N LYS A 336 29.01 -1.95 1.17
CA LYS A 336 29.51 -3.02 0.27
C LYS A 336 28.69 -3.08 -1.02
N MET A 337 27.37 -2.96 -0.93
CA MET A 337 26.51 -2.89 -2.11
C MET A 337 26.70 -1.61 -2.93
N CYS A 338 27.02 -0.47 -2.29
CA CYS A 338 27.43 0.77 -2.96
C CYS A 338 28.75 0.61 -3.72
N MET A 339 29.74 -0.08 -3.14
CA MET A 339 31.01 -0.41 -3.80
C MET A 339 30.80 -1.26 -5.05
N ILE A 340 29.99 -2.33 -4.94
CA ILE A 340 29.61 -3.15 -6.10
C ILE A 340 28.89 -2.31 -7.14
N ARG A 341 27.99 -1.41 -6.76
CA ARG A 341 27.30 -0.53 -7.71
C ARG A 341 28.24 0.45 -8.41
N ALA A 342 29.24 0.97 -7.71
CA ALA A 342 30.21 1.90 -8.26
C ALA A 342 31.18 1.23 -9.24
N LEU A 343 31.62 0.01 -8.92
CA LEU A 343 32.71 -0.68 -9.61
C LEU A 343 32.22 -1.76 -10.59
N ARG A 344 31.20 -2.53 -10.19
CA ARG A 344 30.66 -3.69 -10.91
C ARG A 344 29.14 -3.62 -11.05
N PRO A 345 28.62 -2.64 -11.81
CA PRO A 345 27.18 -2.42 -11.97
C PRO A 345 26.43 -3.63 -12.54
N ASP A 346 27.12 -4.49 -13.29
CA ASP A 346 26.59 -5.76 -13.80
C ASP A 346 26.22 -6.78 -12.71
N ARG A 347 26.83 -6.66 -11.51
CA ARG A 347 26.61 -7.56 -10.38
C ARG A 347 25.64 -7.04 -9.31
N VAL A 348 25.12 -5.83 -9.48
CA VAL A 348 24.27 -5.16 -8.47
C VAL A 348 23.00 -5.96 -8.15
N VAL A 349 22.41 -6.62 -9.14
CA VAL A 349 21.22 -7.47 -8.94
C VAL A 349 21.51 -8.62 -7.98
N PHE A 350 22.69 -9.25 -8.08
CA PHE A 350 23.09 -10.34 -7.19
C PHE A 350 23.39 -9.81 -5.78
N ALA A 351 24.10 -8.69 -5.68
CA ALA A 351 24.35 -8.02 -4.40
C ALA A 351 23.06 -7.62 -3.69
N ALA A 352 22.09 -7.05 -4.42
CA ALA A 352 20.78 -6.70 -3.88
C ALA A 352 19.98 -7.94 -3.43
N SER A 353 20.05 -9.03 -4.19
CA SER A 353 19.42 -10.31 -3.80
C SER A 353 20.05 -10.88 -2.52
N ALA A 354 21.38 -10.83 -2.39
CA ALA A 354 22.09 -11.23 -1.19
C ALA A 354 21.74 -10.32 0.01
N PHE A 355 21.68 -9.01 -0.20
CA PHE A 355 21.28 -8.02 0.81
C PHE A 355 19.87 -8.29 1.34
N VAL A 356 18.90 -8.53 0.45
CA VAL A 356 17.52 -8.90 0.84
C VAL A 356 17.51 -10.24 1.58
N SER A 357 18.23 -11.25 1.09
CA SER A 357 18.29 -12.57 1.72
C SER A 357 18.85 -12.52 3.14
N LYS A 358 19.86 -11.67 3.38
CA LYS A 358 20.50 -11.49 4.69
C LYS A 358 19.58 -10.74 5.67
N ASN A 359 18.88 -9.70 5.21
CA ASN A 359 18.16 -8.78 6.10
C ASN A 359 16.66 -9.11 6.28
N LEU A 360 15.99 -9.65 5.26
CA LEU A 360 14.59 -10.10 5.34
C LEU A 360 14.45 -11.64 5.35
N GLY A 361 15.46 -12.36 4.85
CA GLY A 361 15.45 -13.82 4.75
C GLY A 361 15.41 -14.30 3.30
N ALA A 362 15.96 -15.50 3.05
CA ALA A 362 16.11 -16.07 1.71
C ALA A 362 14.78 -16.21 0.94
N ALA A 363 13.66 -16.37 1.65
CA ALA A 363 12.34 -16.47 1.04
C ALA A 363 11.89 -15.19 0.29
N PHE A 364 12.55 -14.06 0.51
CA PHE A 364 12.28 -12.78 -0.18
C PHE A 364 13.16 -12.57 -1.43
N ALA A 365 14.11 -13.47 -1.68
CA ALA A 365 14.93 -13.49 -2.88
C ALA A 365 14.46 -14.57 -3.88
N ASP A 366 13.64 -15.53 -3.45
CA ASP A 366 13.07 -16.58 -4.30
C ASP A 366 11.56 -16.37 -4.46
N PRO A 367 11.08 -15.87 -5.62
CA PRO A 367 9.66 -15.68 -5.85
C PRO A 367 8.86 -17.00 -5.82
N PRO A 368 7.59 -16.97 -5.37
CA PRO A 368 6.75 -18.16 -5.41
C PRO A 368 6.48 -18.60 -6.85
N SER A 369 6.34 -19.92 -7.04
CA SER A 369 5.92 -20.48 -8.33
C SER A 369 4.49 -20.10 -8.68
N PHE A 370 4.22 -19.87 -9.96
CA PHE A 370 2.88 -19.60 -10.47
C PHE A 370 2.00 -20.85 -10.39
N ASP A 371 0.79 -20.71 -9.85
CA ASP A 371 -0.19 -21.79 -9.68
C ASP A 371 -1.61 -21.22 -9.85
N LEU A 372 -2.18 -21.41 -11.04
CA LEU A 372 -3.48 -20.83 -11.40
C LEU A 372 -4.63 -21.38 -10.55
N ALA A 373 -4.58 -22.65 -10.17
CA ALA A 373 -5.62 -23.27 -9.34
C ALA A 373 -5.64 -22.65 -7.94
N LYS A 374 -4.46 -22.46 -7.31
CA LYS A 374 -4.37 -21.76 -6.01
C LYS A 374 -4.89 -20.33 -6.08
N ILE A 375 -4.61 -19.61 -7.17
CA ILE A 375 -5.12 -18.24 -7.37
C ILE A 375 -6.64 -18.26 -7.51
N TYR A 376 -7.19 -19.18 -8.31
CA TYR A 376 -8.63 -19.37 -8.44
C TYR A 376 -9.30 -19.63 -7.08
N HIS A 377 -8.75 -20.51 -6.25
CA HIS A 377 -9.32 -20.82 -4.94
C HIS A 377 -9.31 -19.64 -3.96
N LYS A 378 -8.43 -18.65 -4.16
CA LYS A 378 -8.44 -17.39 -3.40
C LYS A 378 -9.47 -16.37 -3.90
N SER A 379 -10.01 -16.58 -5.10
CA SER A 379 -10.96 -15.65 -5.73
C SER A 379 -12.42 -15.98 -5.39
N THR A 380 -13.27 -14.97 -5.46
CA THR A 380 -14.73 -15.10 -5.32
C THR A 380 -15.43 -14.68 -6.61
N SER A 381 -16.77 -14.82 -6.67
CA SER A 381 -17.55 -14.32 -7.81
C SER A 381 -17.46 -12.79 -7.98
N LYS A 382 -17.08 -12.07 -6.93
CA LYS A 382 -16.89 -10.61 -6.93
C LYS A 382 -15.45 -10.18 -7.23
N THR A 383 -14.53 -11.13 -7.42
CA THR A 383 -13.10 -10.87 -7.59
C THR A 383 -12.69 -11.17 -9.04
N PRO A 384 -12.51 -10.15 -9.90
CA PRO A 384 -11.95 -10.37 -11.23
C PRO A 384 -10.55 -10.97 -11.16
N LEU A 385 -10.23 -11.84 -12.11
CA LEU A 385 -8.92 -12.46 -12.27
C LEU A 385 -8.27 -11.85 -13.52
N ILE A 386 -7.16 -11.13 -13.35
CA ILE A 386 -6.62 -10.27 -14.39
C ILE A 386 -5.22 -10.76 -14.77
N PHE A 387 -5.09 -11.25 -16.00
CA PHE A 387 -3.81 -11.56 -16.62
C PHE A 387 -3.20 -10.29 -17.20
N VAL A 388 -2.06 -9.89 -16.66
CA VAL A 388 -1.21 -8.83 -17.20
C VAL A 388 -0.20 -9.50 -18.14
N LEU A 389 -0.34 -9.21 -19.44
CA LEU A 389 0.34 -9.95 -20.50
C LEU A 389 1.72 -9.37 -20.82
N SER A 390 2.71 -10.25 -20.93
CA SER A 390 3.93 -9.95 -21.68
C SER A 390 3.71 -10.21 -23.18
N PRO A 391 4.45 -9.52 -24.07
CA PRO A 391 4.31 -9.72 -25.51
C PRO A 391 4.45 -11.19 -25.92
N GLY A 392 3.51 -11.68 -26.71
CA GLY A 392 3.52 -13.06 -27.24
C GLY A 392 3.04 -14.15 -26.28
N VAL A 393 2.41 -13.80 -25.15
CA VAL A 393 1.82 -14.76 -24.20
C VAL A 393 0.30 -14.65 -24.19
N ASP A 394 -0.38 -15.80 -24.32
CA ASP A 394 -1.84 -15.92 -24.22
C ASP A 394 -2.22 -16.91 -23.09
N PRO A 395 -2.98 -16.49 -22.07
CA PRO A 395 -3.38 -17.34 -20.95
C PRO A 395 -4.63 -18.20 -21.24
N THR A 396 -5.26 -18.06 -22.41
CA THR A 396 -6.54 -18.70 -22.74
C THR A 396 -6.55 -20.20 -22.48
N GLU A 397 -5.55 -20.93 -23.01
CA GLU A 397 -5.47 -22.38 -22.86
C GLU A 397 -5.36 -22.80 -21.38
N GLN A 398 -4.60 -22.05 -20.58
CA GLN A 398 -4.44 -22.35 -19.14
C GLN A 398 -5.77 -22.20 -18.39
N VAL A 399 -6.56 -21.17 -18.73
CA VAL A 399 -7.90 -20.97 -18.15
C VAL A 399 -8.84 -22.09 -18.58
N GLN A 400 -8.80 -22.49 -19.85
CA GLN A 400 -9.64 -23.56 -20.38
C GLN A 400 -9.32 -24.90 -19.71
N MET A 401 -8.04 -25.28 -19.62
CA MET A 401 -7.60 -26.50 -18.93
C MET A 401 -8.06 -26.53 -17.46
N LEU A 402 -7.93 -25.41 -16.75
CA LEU A 402 -8.41 -25.32 -15.37
C LEU A 402 -9.94 -25.47 -15.31
N ALA A 403 -10.67 -24.83 -16.20
CA ALA A 403 -12.12 -24.93 -16.25
C ALA A 403 -12.59 -26.36 -16.53
N ASP A 404 -11.95 -27.04 -17.49
CA ASP A 404 -12.24 -28.43 -17.85
C ASP A 404 -12.00 -29.37 -16.66
N SER A 405 -10.88 -29.18 -15.95
CA SER A 405 -10.56 -29.93 -14.72
C SER A 405 -11.61 -29.77 -13.62
N MET A 406 -12.37 -28.67 -13.65
CA MET A 406 -13.43 -28.34 -12.71
C MET A 406 -14.84 -28.53 -13.30
N SER A 407 -14.93 -29.07 -14.52
CA SER A 407 -16.19 -29.21 -15.28
C SER A 407 -16.98 -27.90 -15.36
N ARG A 408 -16.28 -26.80 -15.68
CA ARG A 408 -16.85 -25.46 -15.83
C ARG A 408 -16.85 -25.04 -17.29
N HIS A 409 -17.97 -24.49 -17.73
CA HIS A 409 -18.06 -23.88 -19.06
C HIS A 409 -17.43 -22.48 -19.03
N VAL A 410 -16.69 -22.13 -20.08
CA VAL A 410 -16.04 -20.83 -20.27
C VAL A 410 -16.58 -20.16 -21.53
N PHE A 411 -17.09 -18.95 -21.41
CA PHE A 411 -17.31 -18.08 -22.56
C PHE A 411 -16.04 -17.29 -22.83
N GLN A 412 -15.39 -17.57 -23.96
CA GLN A 412 -14.25 -16.80 -24.42
C GLN A 412 -14.72 -15.71 -25.39
N VAL A 413 -14.35 -14.46 -25.11
CA VAL A 413 -14.64 -13.30 -25.95
C VAL A 413 -13.35 -12.51 -26.17
N ALA A 414 -12.81 -12.53 -27.38
CA ALA A 414 -11.72 -11.65 -27.76
C ALA A 414 -12.26 -10.23 -28.00
N LEU A 415 -11.86 -9.27 -27.18
CA LEU A 415 -12.35 -7.90 -27.30
C LEU A 415 -11.71 -7.20 -28.51
N GLY A 416 -12.58 -6.53 -29.25
CA GLY A 416 -12.28 -5.81 -30.48
C GLY A 416 -13.54 -5.07 -30.92
N GLN A 417 -13.47 -4.36 -32.05
CA GLN A 417 -14.58 -3.54 -32.52
C GLN A 417 -15.87 -4.39 -32.68
N GLY A 418 -16.94 -3.95 -32.02
CA GLY A 418 -18.26 -4.61 -32.07
C GLY A 418 -18.48 -5.77 -31.08
N GLN A 419 -17.50 -6.14 -30.25
CA GLN A 419 -17.61 -7.28 -29.33
C GLN A 419 -18.27 -6.95 -27.98
N ALA A 420 -18.45 -5.67 -27.66
CA ALA A 420 -19.04 -5.23 -26.39
C ALA A 420 -20.41 -5.88 -26.08
N PRO A 421 -21.40 -5.95 -27.00
CA PRO A 421 -22.69 -6.57 -26.71
C PRO A 421 -22.59 -8.07 -26.41
N VAL A 422 -21.67 -8.77 -27.09
CA VAL A 422 -21.41 -10.21 -26.88
C VAL A 422 -20.83 -10.43 -25.48
N ALA A 423 -19.84 -9.62 -25.08
CA ALA A 423 -19.26 -9.66 -23.75
C ALA A 423 -20.30 -9.40 -22.65
N VAL A 424 -21.14 -8.37 -22.80
CA VAL A 424 -22.21 -8.06 -21.83
C VAL A 424 -23.19 -9.22 -21.68
N LYS A 425 -23.59 -9.84 -22.80
CA LYS A 425 -24.49 -11.00 -22.77
C LYS A 425 -23.84 -12.19 -22.05
N ALA A 426 -22.61 -12.53 -22.42
CA ALA A 426 -21.86 -13.62 -21.81
C ALA A 426 -21.71 -13.44 -20.30
N ILE A 427 -21.42 -12.21 -19.84
CA ILE A 427 -21.33 -11.89 -18.40
C ILE A 427 -22.68 -12.13 -17.71
N LYS A 428 -23.78 -11.60 -18.25
CA LYS A 428 -25.10 -11.73 -17.62
C LYS A 428 -25.56 -13.19 -17.55
N ASP A 429 -25.32 -13.97 -18.59
CA ASP A 429 -25.68 -15.39 -18.62
C ASP A 429 -24.80 -16.17 -17.62
N ALA A 430 -23.49 -15.94 -17.64
CA ALA A 430 -22.56 -16.57 -16.70
C ALA A 430 -22.80 -16.21 -15.23
N GLN A 431 -23.24 -14.98 -14.94
CA GLN A 431 -23.60 -14.55 -13.59
C GLN A 431 -24.78 -15.33 -13.02
N LYS A 432 -25.74 -15.73 -13.87
CA LYS A 432 -26.91 -16.54 -13.48
C LYS A 432 -26.54 -18.02 -13.34
N ASP A 433 -25.85 -18.55 -14.33
CA ASP A 433 -25.62 -19.99 -14.47
C ASP A 433 -24.34 -20.47 -13.79
N GLY A 434 -23.48 -19.55 -13.34
CA GLY A 434 -22.23 -19.89 -12.67
C GLY A 434 -21.08 -20.27 -13.59
N TYR A 435 -21.13 -19.83 -14.85
CA TYR A 435 -20.08 -20.05 -15.84
C TYR A 435 -18.93 -19.05 -15.69
N TRP A 436 -17.85 -19.30 -16.41
CA TRP A 436 -16.71 -18.38 -16.47
C TRP A 436 -16.78 -17.55 -17.74
N VAL A 437 -16.28 -16.33 -17.68
CA VAL A 437 -16.11 -15.47 -18.86
C VAL A 437 -14.66 -15.04 -18.93
N LEU A 438 -14.02 -15.30 -20.07
CA LEU A 438 -12.68 -14.82 -20.40
C LEU A 438 -12.79 -13.72 -21.45
N LEU A 439 -12.56 -12.48 -21.03
CA LEU A 439 -12.41 -11.35 -21.93
C LEU A 439 -10.93 -11.19 -22.29
N ALA A 440 -10.59 -11.53 -23.52
CA ALA A 440 -9.22 -11.44 -24.01
C ALA A 440 -8.93 -10.08 -24.64
N ASN A 441 -7.68 -9.61 -24.53
CA ASN A 441 -7.16 -8.40 -25.17
C ASN A 441 -7.91 -7.10 -24.79
N CYS A 442 -8.21 -6.89 -23.51
CA CYS A 442 -8.94 -5.71 -23.02
C CYS A 442 -8.32 -4.36 -23.43
N HIS A 443 -6.98 -4.29 -23.54
CA HIS A 443 -6.26 -3.11 -24.03
C HIS A 443 -6.68 -2.65 -25.44
N LEU A 444 -7.28 -3.53 -26.26
CA LEU A 444 -7.78 -3.16 -27.59
C LEU A 444 -9.11 -2.39 -27.55
N MET A 445 -9.79 -2.34 -26.39
CA MET A 445 -11.12 -1.72 -26.25
C MET A 445 -11.24 -0.88 -24.97
N LEU A 446 -10.20 -0.14 -24.62
CA LEU A 446 -10.12 0.70 -23.42
C LEU A 446 -11.27 1.71 -23.28
N SER A 447 -11.84 2.17 -24.40
CA SER A 447 -12.99 3.10 -24.39
C SER A 447 -14.27 2.50 -23.79
N TRP A 448 -14.43 1.17 -23.85
CA TRP A 448 -15.59 0.46 -23.29
C TRP A 448 -15.34 -0.08 -21.88
N MET A 449 -14.08 -0.15 -21.45
CA MET A 449 -13.74 -0.69 -20.13
C MET A 449 -14.43 0.04 -18.95
N PRO A 450 -14.72 1.36 -18.99
CA PRO A 450 -15.55 2.01 -17.96
C PRO A 450 -16.99 1.47 -17.87
N ASP A 451 -17.57 1.04 -18.98
CA ASP A 451 -18.90 0.41 -18.99
C ASP A 451 -18.84 -0.97 -18.35
N LEU A 452 -17.76 -1.73 -18.60
CA LEU A 452 -17.50 -3.00 -17.94
C LEU A 452 -17.31 -2.83 -16.42
N GLU A 453 -16.54 -1.83 -16.01
CA GLU A 453 -16.34 -1.47 -14.60
C GLU A 453 -17.69 -1.21 -13.91
N SER A 454 -18.51 -0.35 -14.51
CA SER A 454 -19.86 -0.03 -14.01
C SER A 454 -20.75 -1.27 -13.91
N LEU A 455 -20.67 -2.18 -14.89
CA LEU A 455 -21.43 -3.42 -14.89
C LEU A 455 -20.99 -4.37 -13.77
N VAL A 456 -19.67 -4.51 -13.54
CA VAL A 456 -19.13 -5.34 -12.46
C VAL A 456 -19.48 -4.76 -11.10
N GLU A 457 -19.37 -3.45 -10.91
CA GLU A 457 -19.77 -2.75 -9.67
C GLU A 457 -21.23 -2.97 -9.34
N ALA A 458 -22.14 -2.68 -10.29
CA ALA A 458 -23.57 -2.87 -10.09
C ALA A 458 -23.92 -4.34 -9.76
N SER A 459 -23.19 -5.31 -10.31
CA SER A 459 -23.39 -6.73 -10.02
C SER A 459 -22.93 -7.11 -8.61
N CYS A 460 -21.79 -6.57 -8.18
CA CYS A 460 -21.25 -6.78 -6.84
C CYS A 460 -22.14 -6.20 -5.74
N GLU A 461 -22.74 -5.03 -5.98
CA GLU A 461 -23.67 -4.34 -5.07
C GLU A 461 -24.98 -5.11 -4.89
N LYS A 462 -25.58 -5.57 -6.00
CA LYS A 462 -26.82 -6.36 -5.96
C LYS A 462 -26.63 -7.72 -5.28
N GLY A 463 -25.44 -8.31 -5.38
CA GLY A 463 -25.12 -9.59 -4.76
C GLY A 463 -25.77 -10.82 -5.42
N GLU A 464 -26.46 -10.65 -6.55
CA GLU A 464 -27.20 -11.69 -7.28
C GLU A 464 -26.30 -12.54 -8.21
N MET A 465 -25.05 -12.80 -7.83
CA MET A 465 -24.10 -13.52 -8.67
C MET A 465 -23.92 -14.96 -8.17
N HIS A 466 -24.00 -15.91 -9.09
CA HIS A 466 -23.75 -17.30 -8.77
C HIS A 466 -22.35 -17.49 -8.18
N LYS A 467 -22.21 -18.30 -7.11
CA LYS A 467 -20.97 -18.46 -6.35
C LYS A 467 -19.78 -18.95 -7.19
N ASN A 468 -20.05 -19.74 -8.23
CA ASN A 468 -19.03 -20.30 -9.13
C ASN A 468 -18.67 -19.39 -10.31
N TYR A 469 -19.41 -18.31 -10.54
CA TYR A 469 -19.09 -17.36 -11.60
C TYR A 469 -17.68 -16.81 -11.41
N ARG A 470 -16.91 -16.70 -12.49
CA ARG A 470 -15.62 -15.99 -12.49
C ARG A 470 -15.46 -15.14 -13.74
N LEU A 471 -14.98 -13.93 -13.54
CA LEU A 471 -14.57 -13.02 -14.61
C LEU A 471 -13.05 -13.06 -14.75
N TRP A 472 -12.59 -13.46 -15.92
CA TRP A 472 -11.19 -13.47 -16.30
C TRP A 472 -10.97 -12.37 -17.35
N LEU A 473 -9.94 -11.56 -17.15
CA LEU A 473 -9.55 -10.48 -18.06
C LEU A 473 -8.11 -10.72 -18.49
N SER A 474 -7.77 -10.46 -19.75
CA SER A 474 -6.37 -10.41 -20.18
C SER A 474 -6.07 -9.09 -20.90
N SER A 475 -4.96 -8.45 -20.53
CA SER A 475 -4.58 -7.16 -21.08
C SER A 475 -3.07 -6.96 -21.05
N SER A 476 -2.53 -6.30 -22.07
CA SER A 476 -1.24 -5.63 -21.94
C SER A 476 -1.37 -4.45 -20.96
N PRO A 477 -0.29 -4.07 -20.26
CA PRO A 477 -0.30 -2.90 -19.39
C PRO A 477 -0.73 -1.63 -20.12
N ASP A 478 -1.72 -0.92 -19.57
CA ASP A 478 -2.18 0.36 -20.10
C ASP A 478 -2.71 1.26 -18.96
N PRO A 479 -2.32 2.55 -18.89
CA PRO A 479 -2.77 3.46 -17.84
C PRO A 479 -4.26 3.83 -17.90
N LYS A 480 -4.95 3.59 -19.03
CA LYS A 480 -6.40 3.84 -19.17
C LYS A 480 -7.26 2.66 -18.72
N PHE A 481 -6.65 1.54 -18.32
CA PHE A 481 -7.40 0.43 -17.78
C PHE A 481 -8.09 0.84 -16.46
N PRO A 482 -9.36 0.46 -16.22
CA PRO A 482 -10.11 0.95 -15.08
C PRO A 482 -9.48 0.59 -13.73
N LEU A 483 -9.31 1.62 -12.89
CA LEU A 483 -8.67 1.50 -11.59
C LEU A 483 -9.46 0.58 -10.65
N SER A 484 -10.80 0.68 -10.61
CA SER A 484 -11.59 -0.12 -9.67
C SER A 484 -11.54 -1.61 -10.01
N LEU A 485 -11.41 -1.95 -11.30
CA LEU A 485 -11.19 -3.34 -11.71
C LEU A 485 -9.83 -3.86 -11.23
N LEU A 486 -8.76 -3.08 -11.34
CA LEU A 486 -7.43 -3.49 -10.87
C LEU A 486 -7.35 -3.59 -9.34
N GLN A 487 -8.00 -2.65 -8.64
CA GLN A 487 -8.04 -2.63 -7.18
C GLN A 487 -8.84 -3.79 -6.60
N ARG A 488 -9.95 -4.18 -7.25
CA ARG A 488 -10.79 -5.31 -6.85
C ARG A 488 -10.25 -6.67 -7.32
N GLY A 489 -9.50 -6.68 -8.42
CA GLY A 489 -9.03 -7.88 -9.07
C GLY A 489 -7.75 -8.46 -8.48
N ILE A 490 -7.59 -9.78 -8.62
CA ILE A 490 -6.31 -10.46 -8.44
C ILE A 490 -5.55 -10.37 -9.76
N LYS A 491 -4.42 -9.67 -9.75
CA LYS A 491 -3.52 -9.56 -10.90
C LYS A 491 -2.58 -10.76 -10.91
N MET A 492 -2.29 -11.25 -12.10
CA MET A 492 -1.27 -12.26 -12.31
C MET A 492 -0.53 -12.02 -13.61
N THR A 493 0.79 -12.20 -13.61
CA THR A 493 1.59 -12.08 -14.81
C THR A 493 1.83 -13.45 -15.41
N THR A 494 1.77 -13.53 -16.74
CA THR A 494 2.17 -14.72 -17.48
C THR A 494 3.37 -14.34 -18.34
N GLU A 495 4.54 -14.78 -17.89
CA GLU A 495 5.80 -14.57 -18.59
C GLU A 495 6.44 -15.91 -18.93
N PRO A 496 7.20 -15.98 -20.04
CA PRO A 496 8.13 -17.08 -20.23
C PRO A 496 9.07 -17.12 -19.01
N PRO A 497 9.24 -18.27 -18.35
CA PRO A 497 10.10 -18.32 -17.19
C PRO A 497 11.53 -17.92 -17.57
N ARG A 498 12.22 -17.19 -16.69
CA ARG A 498 13.63 -16.88 -16.88
C ARG A 498 14.50 -18.05 -16.43
N GLY A 499 15.56 -18.33 -17.18
CA GLY A 499 16.52 -19.40 -16.89
C GLY A 499 16.30 -20.67 -17.70
N LEU A 500 17.37 -21.46 -17.85
CA LEU A 500 17.36 -22.66 -18.69
C LEU A 500 16.42 -23.74 -18.12
N ARG A 501 16.48 -23.98 -16.80
CA ARG A 501 15.76 -25.08 -16.14
C ARG A 501 14.24 -25.01 -16.27
N PRO A 502 13.55 -23.88 -15.99
CA PRO A 502 12.11 -23.85 -16.13
C PRO A 502 11.64 -23.75 -17.59
N ASN A 503 12.45 -23.16 -18.49
CA ASN A 503 12.18 -23.22 -19.94
C ASN A 503 12.25 -24.67 -20.46
N MET A 504 13.27 -25.43 -20.05
CA MET A 504 13.35 -26.85 -20.39
C MET A 504 12.18 -27.67 -19.84
N LYS A 505 11.75 -27.40 -18.59
CA LYS A 505 10.54 -28.04 -18.05
C LYS A 505 9.28 -27.70 -18.85
N LYS A 506 9.14 -26.46 -19.33
CA LYS A 506 8.02 -26.03 -20.18
C LYS A 506 8.07 -26.65 -21.59
N MET A 507 9.25 -26.96 -22.13
CA MET A 507 9.37 -27.66 -23.41
C MET A 507 9.18 -29.17 -23.29
N TYR A 508 9.50 -29.74 -22.12
CA TYR A 508 9.35 -31.17 -21.85
C TYR A 508 7.90 -31.57 -21.54
N ASN A 509 7.16 -30.70 -20.85
CA ASN A 509 5.73 -30.84 -20.57
C ASN A 509 4.91 -30.23 -21.71
#